data_AF-A0A8B9FJ36-F1
#
_entry.id   AF-A0A8B9FJ36-F1
#
_cell.length_a   1.000
_cell.length_b   1.000
_cell.length_c   1.000
_cell.angle_alpha   90.00
_cell.angle_beta   90.00
_cell.angle_gamma   90.00
#
_symmetry.space_group_name_H-M   'P 1'
#
loop_
_entity.id
_entity.type
_entity.pdbx_description
1 polymer ?
#
loop_
_entity_poly.entity_id
_entity_poly.type
_entity_poly.pdbx_seq_one_letter_code
_entity_poly.pdbx_strand_id
1 'polypeptide(L)'
;MESWDTVVHGGVAHWKVLGLPRALHCTSRCLIQLIMQTHNKRDLEGKHLWVLKFRMFMQYGNPVYVPPKGSGCRGIKSINSHSTYFLHSPSKQFLHRLLTGQSSWYFCFSSKKCQTDLALIQNNARVGSGIAVALSKLQKARRKGNLPRQEDTTPPQPVVIGGINVDFIAKAQNPVILGGGQTNAGRVRQTFGGVGRNLADCLSRLGQTPLFLSAVGKDEHSESVLRYCHHMDMTAILQLEGKNTATYCAVITSAGELSVGLGDMDIHHQITEQYVSQFKEILCQAPLVCIDGNVPLSTIQYVCQLAREHQIAVCYEPTDENKASKPFLSDSWKALTYISPNLQELRAINRTLGNPLPAELPSRLEDVVQTAVALACPLLSHLHCVVVTLGALGILLCGKSLGGSILLCPGAPEQAAAASLCATHYPAVHISREEIVNVSGAGDSLMAGILAGILAKHDTDTCVRMGLLAASLSLRSYEPISPEISTSSISQEQVKSRSWPEAKVWKMD
;
A
#
# COMPACT_ATOMS: atom_id res chain seq x y z
N MET A 1 -15.97 -16.38 51.52
CA MET A 1 -17.44 -16.25 51.50
C MET A 1 -17.74 -14.77 51.34
N GLU A 2 -18.10 -14.32 50.14
CA GLU A 2 -18.47 -12.93 49.87
C GLU A 2 -19.98 -12.91 49.57
N SER A 3 -20.75 -12.21 50.40
CA SER A 3 -22.20 -12.11 50.27
C SER A 3 -22.59 -11.05 49.23
N TRP A 4 -23.58 -11.37 48.40
CA TRP A 4 -24.14 -10.48 47.39
C TRP A 4 -25.53 -10.02 47.82
N ASP A 5 -25.76 -8.71 47.90
CA ASP A 5 -27.13 -8.18 48.06
C ASP A 5 -27.71 -7.82 46.69
N THR A 6 -28.90 -8.36 46.42
CA THR A 6 -29.66 -8.12 45.19
C THR A 6 -30.77 -7.13 45.49
N VAL A 7 -30.76 -5.97 44.84
CA VAL A 7 -31.92 -5.04 44.85
C VAL A 7 -32.51 -5.00 43.45
N VAL A 8 -33.78 -5.37 43.33
CA VAL A 8 -34.53 -5.41 42.07
C VAL A 8 -35.50 -4.24 42.04
N HIS A 9 -35.36 -3.36 41.05
CA HIS A 9 -36.39 -2.39 40.69
C HIS A 9 -36.67 -2.45 39.19
N GLY A 10 -37.94 -2.62 38.82
CA GLY A 10 -38.42 -2.49 37.43
C GLY A 10 -37.83 -3.48 36.41
N GLY A 11 -37.41 -4.68 36.84
CA GLY A 11 -36.85 -5.70 35.93
C GLY A 11 -35.38 -5.50 35.54
N VAL A 12 -34.67 -4.57 36.21
CA VAL A 12 -33.21 -4.39 36.06
C VAL A 12 -32.54 -4.79 37.37
N ALA A 13 -31.63 -5.76 37.31
CA ALA A 13 -30.79 -6.15 38.45
C ALA A 13 -29.49 -5.33 38.44
N HIS A 14 -29.23 -4.59 39.52
CA HIS A 14 -27.97 -3.88 39.73
C HIS A 14 -27.08 -4.66 40.70
N TRP A 15 -25.91 -5.10 40.25
CA TRP A 15 -24.93 -5.79 41.09
C TRP A 15 -23.84 -4.82 41.51
N LYS A 16 -23.65 -4.63 42.82
CA LYS A 16 -22.60 -3.77 43.39
C LYS A 16 -21.59 -4.67 44.10
N VAL A 17 -20.34 -4.68 43.64
CA VAL A 17 -19.25 -5.40 44.32
C VAL A 17 -18.84 -4.61 45.56
N LEU A 18 -19.15 -5.13 46.74
CA LEU A 18 -18.66 -4.57 48.02
C LEU A 18 -17.30 -5.19 48.33
N GLY A 19 -16.23 -4.52 47.91
CA GLY A 19 -14.87 -5.00 48.11
C GLY A 19 -13.81 -4.20 47.36
N LEU A 20 -13.86 -2.87 47.45
CA LEU A 20 -12.75 -2.01 47.05
C LEU A 20 -12.29 -1.23 48.30
N PRO A 21 -10.98 -1.23 48.63
CA PRO A 21 -10.47 -0.41 49.72
C PRO A 21 -10.85 1.05 49.49
N ARG A 22 -11.32 1.74 50.55
CA ARG A 22 -11.52 3.19 50.58
C ARG A 22 -10.18 3.91 50.48
N ALA A 23 -9.60 4.00 49.29
CA ALA A 23 -8.53 4.92 48.98
C ALA A 23 -8.43 5.08 47.46
N LEU A 24 -9.15 6.07 46.91
CA LEU A 24 -8.86 6.78 45.65
C LEU A 24 -10.04 7.71 45.34
N HIS A 25 -10.11 8.83 46.05
CA HIS A 25 -10.68 10.05 45.46
C HIS A 25 -9.67 10.52 44.40
N CYS A 26 -9.83 10.08 43.16
CA CYS A 26 -9.16 10.70 42.03
C CYS A 26 -9.97 10.50 40.74
N THR A 27 -10.13 11.60 40.02
CA THR A 27 -11.00 11.88 38.89
C THR A 27 -10.68 11.04 37.63
N SER A 28 -11.24 9.84 37.53
CA SER A 28 -11.45 9.10 36.26
C SER A 28 -12.34 7.89 36.53
N ARG A 29 -13.67 8.04 36.48
CA ARG A 29 -14.60 6.91 36.65
C ARG A 29 -14.65 6.11 35.34
N CYS A 30 -13.91 5.01 35.25
CA CYS A 30 -14.26 3.91 34.35
C CYS A 30 -15.47 3.18 34.97
N LEU A 31 -16.68 3.47 34.49
CA LEU A 31 -17.87 2.75 34.89
C LEU A 31 -18.06 1.57 33.92
N ILE A 32 -17.83 0.34 34.39
CA ILE A 32 -18.25 -0.85 33.65
C ILE A 32 -19.75 -1.01 33.91
N GLN A 33 -20.58 -0.58 32.95
CA GLN A 33 -22.02 -0.77 33.04
C GLN A 33 -22.41 -2.08 32.34
N LEU A 34 -22.63 -3.13 33.13
CA LEU A 34 -23.21 -4.39 32.66
C LEU A 34 -24.74 -4.24 32.62
N ILE A 35 -25.30 -4.02 31.44
CA ILE A 35 -26.75 -4.01 31.24
C ILE A 35 -27.17 -5.42 30.85
N MET A 36 -27.90 -6.10 31.73
CA MET A 36 -28.62 -7.33 31.39
C MET A 36 -30.01 -6.98 30.87
N GLN A 37 -30.27 -7.26 29.59
CA GLN A 37 -31.61 -7.22 29.02
C GLN A 37 -32.04 -8.66 28.71
N THR A 38 -33.14 -9.08 29.33
CA THR A 38 -33.78 -10.36 29.03
C THR A 38 -34.85 -10.14 27.97
N HIS A 39 -34.68 -10.76 26.80
CA HIS A 39 -35.75 -10.82 25.79
C HIS A 39 -36.34 -12.23 25.76
N ASN A 40 -37.65 -12.31 25.90
CA ASN A 40 -38.41 -13.55 25.73
C ASN A 40 -38.74 -13.69 24.24
N LYS A 41 -38.05 -14.60 23.55
CA LYS A 41 -38.39 -14.97 22.16
C LYS A 41 -38.89 -16.41 22.13
N ARG A 42 -39.71 -16.75 21.13
CA ARG A 42 -40.09 -18.14 20.84
C ARG A 42 -39.32 -18.61 19.63
N ASP A 43 -38.84 -19.86 19.63
CA ASP A 43 -38.29 -20.48 18.42
C ASP A 43 -39.41 -20.89 17.45
N LEU A 44 -39.02 -21.42 16.28
CA LEU A 44 -39.94 -21.87 15.23
C LEU A 44 -40.84 -23.04 15.65
N GLU A 45 -40.57 -23.67 16.81
CA GLU A 45 -41.37 -24.75 17.41
C GLU A 45 -42.18 -24.27 18.64
N GLY A 46 -42.13 -22.98 18.99
CA GLY A 46 -42.90 -22.38 20.07
C GLY A 46 -42.30 -22.47 21.48
N LYS A 47 -41.03 -22.89 21.64
CA LYS A 47 -40.35 -22.98 22.95
C LYS A 47 -39.77 -21.62 23.39
N HIS A 48 -39.79 -21.35 24.69
CA HIS A 48 -39.29 -20.11 25.28
C HIS A 48 -37.75 -20.03 25.25
N LEU A 49 -37.23 -18.99 24.63
CA LEU A 49 -35.82 -18.64 24.55
C LEU A 49 -35.53 -17.36 25.34
N TRP A 50 -34.55 -17.44 26.23
CA TRP A 50 -34.01 -16.29 26.96
C TRP A 50 -32.71 -15.85 26.29
N VAL A 51 -32.71 -14.65 25.73
CA VAL A 51 -31.50 -14.05 25.14
C VAL A 51 -30.92 -13.06 26.14
N LEU A 52 -29.68 -13.30 26.59
CA LEU A 52 -28.90 -12.35 27.39
C LEU A 52 -28.01 -11.52 26.47
N LYS A 53 -28.19 -10.20 26.52
CA LYS A 53 -27.36 -9.24 25.80
C LYS A 53 -26.39 -8.56 26.76
N PHE A 54 -25.09 -8.64 26.48
CA PHE A 54 -24.07 -7.89 27.23
C PHE A 54 -23.57 -6.71 26.39
N ARG A 55 -23.64 -5.50 26.94
CA ARG A 55 -23.01 -4.30 26.38
C ARG A 55 -21.95 -3.81 27.35
N MET A 56 -20.73 -3.58 26.86
CA MET A 56 -19.65 -2.96 27.60
C MET A 56 -19.46 -1.54 27.07
N PHE A 57 -19.68 -0.53 27.92
CA PHE A 57 -19.42 0.87 27.58
C PHE A 57 -18.13 1.34 28.26
N MET A 58 -17.22 1.95 27.50
CA MET A 58 -16.14 2.77 28.04
C MET A 58 -16.45 4.23 27.72
N GLN A 59 -16.79 5.01 28.74
CA GLN A 59 -17.05 6.45 28.59
C GLN A 59 -15.78 7.22 28.98
N TYR A 60 -15.16 7.88 28.00
CA TYR A 60 -14.06 8.81 28.23
C TYR A 60 -14.65 10.20 28.49
N GLY A 61 -14.37 10.78 29.66
CA GLY A 61 -15.00 12.01 30.10
C GLY A 61 -14.51 13.25 29.35
N ASN A 62 -15.47 14.06 28.90
CA ASN A 62 -15.41 15.53 28.96
C ASN A 62 -16.83 16.04 29.28
N PRO A 63 -16.97 17.19 29.96
CA PRO A 63 -18.17 17.52 30.72
C PRO A 63 -19.31 17.97 29.79
N VAL A 64 -20.49 17.36 29.94
CA VAL A 64 -21.70 17.84 29.26
C VAL A 64 -22.66 18.40 30.31
N TYR A 65 -23.02 19.66 30.07
CA TYR A 65 -24.00 20.50 30.73
C TYR A 65 -25.37 19.81 30.85
N VAL A 66 -26.01 19.91 32.02
CA VAL A 66 -27.34 19.34 32.30
C VAL A 66 -28.39 20.46 32.32
N PRO A 67 -29.35 20.52 31.39
CA PRO A 67 -30.54 21.35 31.57
C PRO A 67 -31.64 20.61 32.36
N PRO A 68 -32.55 21.32 33.04
CA PRO A 68 -33.50 20.74 33.98
C PRO A 68 -34.64 19.99 33.27
N LYS A 69 -35.18 18.99 33.96
CA LYS A 69 -36.30 18.15 33.52
C LYS A 69 -37.55 18.98 33.21
N GLY A 70 -38.07 18.85 32.00
CA GLY A 70 -39.45 19.22 31.66
C GLY A 70 -39.64 19.62 30.21
N SER A 71 -39.85 18.65 29.32
CA SER A 71 -40.65 18.74 28.07
C SER A 71 -40.31 17.55 27.17
N GLY A 72 -41.33 16.88 26.65
CA GLY A 72 -41.16 15.74 25.75
C GLY A 72 -40.86 16.17 24.30
N CYS A 73 -40.16 15.33 23.56
CA CYS A 73 -40.57 14.88 22.23
C CYS A 73 -39.58 13.89 21.60
N ARG A 74 -40.15 12.78 21.13
CA ARG A 74 -39.89 11.97 19.91
C ARG A 74 -38.49 11.99 19.27
N GLY A 75 -37.98 10.76 19.12
CA GLY A 75 -37.52 10.24 17.82
C GLY A 75 -36.02 10.18 17.62
N ILE A 76 -35.48 8.95 17.47
CA ILE A 76 -34.47 8.60 16.46
C ILE A 76 -34.66 7.10 16.14
N LYS A 77 -34.74 6.84 14.83
CA LYS A 77 -35.10 5.58 14.16
C LYS A 77 -34.04 4.49 14.34
N SER A 78 -34.51 3.25 14.28
CA SER A 78 -33.70 2.03 14.21
C SER A 78 -32.90 1.94 12.91
N ILE A 79 -31.67 1.44 13.00
CA ILE A 79 -30.99 0.76 11.88
C ILE A 79 -30.74 -0.68 12.32
N ASN A 80 -31.43 -1.60 11.67
CA ASN A 80 -31.26 -3.05 11.76
C ASN A 80 -30.34 -3.50 10.62
N SER A 81 -29.27 -4.22 10.93
CA SER A 81 -28.72 -5.29 10.07
C SER A 81 -27.60 -6.02 10.82
N HIS A 82 -27.90 -7.09 11.55
CA HIS A 82 -26.86 -7.99 12.07
C HIS A 82 -27.17 -9.43 11.66
N SER A 83 -26.30 -9.97 10.81
CA SER A 83 -26.19 -11.38 10.45
C SER A 83 -25.83 -12.22 11.69
N THR A 84 -26.50 -13.36 11.86
CA THR A 84 -26.28 -14.26 13.01
C THR A 84 -25.30 -15.36 12.59
N TYR A 85 -24.18 -15.50 13.28
CA TYR A 85 -23.22 -16.61 13.06
C TYR A 85 -23.08 -17.45 14.33
N PHE A 86 -23.21 -18.77 14.17
CA PHE A 86 -22.98 -19.77 15.21
C PHE A 86 -21.54 -20.27 15.13
N LEU A 87 -20.80 -20.28 16.24
CA LEU A 87 -19.48 -20.90 16.32
C LEU A 87 -19.42 -21.88 17.51
N HIS A 88 -19.11 -23.13 17.20
CA HIS A 88 -18.70 -24.16 18.15
C HIS A 88 -17.16 -24.17 18.21
N SER A 89 -16.62 -23.88 19.40
CA SER A 89 -15.18 -23.89 19.80
C SER A 89 -14.33 -22.65 19.46
N PRO A 90 -13.31 -22.31 20.30
CA PRO A 90 -12.54 -21.09 20.18
C PRO A 90 -11.32 -21.29 19.26
N SER A 91 -11.31 -20.64 18.10
CA SER A 91 -10.14 -20.52 17.22
C SER A 91 -9.45 -19.15 17.35
N LYS A 92 -8.20 -19.03 16.87
CA LYS A 92 -7.31 -17.84 16.96
C LYS A 92 -7.93 -16.49 16.55
N GLN A 93 -9.05 -16.48 15.81
CA GLN A 93 -9.84 -15.26 15.52
C GLN A 93 -10.46 -14.61 16.78
N PHE A 94 -10.64 -15.38 17.85
CA PHE A 94 -11.21 -14.94 19.13
C PHE A 94 -10.34 -13.90 19.85
N LEU A 95 -9.02 -13.99 19.74
CA LEU A 95 -8.09 -13.03 20.36
C LEU A 95 -7.95 -11.72 19.57
N HIS A 96 -8.04 -11.78 18.24
CA HIS A 96 -7.84 -10.61 17.38
C HIS A 96 -8.97 -9.57 17.51
N ARG A 97 -10.22 -10.01 17.69
CA ARG A 97 -11.38 -9.11 17.85
C ARG A 97 -11.49 -8.47 19.24
N LEU A 98 -10.72 -8.96 20.22
CA LEU A 98 -10.70 -8.43 21.58
C LEU A 98 -9.96 -7.07 21.65
N LEU A 99 -9.06 -6.80 20.69
CA LEU A 99 -8.19 -5.63 20.67
C LEU A 99 -8.75 -4.43 19.89
N THR A 100 -9.80 -4.61 19.09
CA THR A 100 -10.31 -3.59 18.15
C THR A 100 -11.58 -2.86 18.60
N GLY A 101 -12.05 -3.07 19.84
CA GLY A 101 -13.07 -2.22 20.46
C GLY A 101 -14.50 -2.31 19.91
N GLN A 102 -14.82 -3.29 19.07
CA GLN A 102 -16.18 -3.55 18.61
C GLN A 102 -16.62 -4.98 18.95
N SER A 103 -17.59 -5.13 19.86
CA SER A 103 -18.44 -6.33 19.90
C SER A 103 -19.61 -6.18 20.86
N SER A 104 -20.83 -6.37 20.34
CA SER A 104 -21.98 -6.81 21.14
C SER A 104 -22.01 -8.34 21.11
N TRP A 105 -22.21 -8.98 22.27
CA TRP A 105 -22.18 -10.44 22.42
C TRP A 105 -23.61 -10.99 22.53
N TYR A 106 -23.87 -12.14 21.91
CA TYR A 106 -25.14 -12.87 22.03
C TYR A 106 -24.85 -14.33 22.40
N PHE A 107 -25.43 -14.80 23.51
CA PHE A 107 -25.42 -16.21 23.88
C PHE A 107 -26.87 -16.72 23.98
N CYS A 108 -27.12 -17.88 23.40
CA CYS A 108 -28.41 -18.56 23.41
C CYS A 108 -28.32 -19.77 24.34
N PHE A 109 -29.24 -19.89 25.31
CA PHE A 109 -29.26 -21.01 26.25
C PHE A 109 -30.63 -21.71 26.21
N SER A 110 -30.61 -23.05 26.14
CA SER A 110 -31.80 -23.87 26.34
C SER A 110 -31.92 -24.24 27.82
N SER A 111 -33.14 -24.17 28.36
CA SER A 111 -33.44 -24.31 29.77
C SER A 111 -33.25 -25.75 30.28
N LYS A 112 -32.06 -26.06 30.81
CA LYS A 112 -31.83 -27.08 31.87
C LYS A 112 -30.34 -27.16 32.26
N LYS A 113 -29.93 -26.35 33.26
CA LYS A 113 -28.98 -26.68 34.38
C LYS A 113 -28.38 -25.40 35.02
N CYS A 114 -29.04 -24.94 36.08
CA CYS A 114 -28.83 -23.64 36.76
C CYS A 114 -27.58 -23.54 37.69
N GLN A 115 -26.54 -24.37 37.54
CA GLN A 115 -25.32 -24.28 38.36
C GLN A 115 -24.03 -24.18 37.53
N THR A 116 -23.93 -24.95 36.45
CA THR A 116 -22.82 -24.84 35.49
C THR A 116 -22.78 -23.48 34.78
N ASP A 117 -23.94 -22.88 34.52
CA ASP A 117 -24.03 -21.58 33.82
C ASP A 117 -23.56 -20.41 34.70
N LEU A 118 -23.82 -20.49 36.01
CA LEU A 118 -23.40 -19.46 36.96
C LEU A 118 -21.90 -19.49 37.20
N ALA A 119 -21.31 -20.69 37.31
CA ALA A 119 -19.87 -20.87 37.41
C ALA A 119 -19.14 -20.37 36.15
N LEU A 120 -19.71 -20.59 34.96
CA LEU A 120 -19.15 -20.10 33.70
C LEU A 120 -19.16 -18.56 33.63
N ILE A 121 -20.28 -17.94 34.01
CA ILE A 121 -20.41 -16.47 34.06
C ILE A 121 -19.43 -15.87 35.07
N GLN A 122 -19.33 -16.46 36.27
CA GLN A 122 -18.37 -16.03 37.29
C GLN A 122 -16.92 -16.17 36.82
N ASN A 123 -16.58 -17.27 36.15
CA ASN A 123 -15.24 -17.47 35.61
C ASN A 123 -14.93 -16.44 34.50
N ASN A 124 -15.86 -16.19 33.59
CA ASN A 124 -15.69 -15.20 32.53
C ASN A 124 -15.55 -13.78 33.10
N ALA A 125 -16.32 -13.41 34.13
CA ALA A 125 -16.19 -12.13 34.82
C ALA A 125 -14.85 -12.00 35.55
N ARG A 126 -14.36 -13.09 36.17
CA ARG A 126 -13.06 -13.13 36.85
C ARG A 126 -11.91 -12.99 35.86
N VAL A 127 -11.93 -13.73 34.75
CA VAL A 127 -10.90 -13.65 33.70
C VAL A 127 -10.93 -12.27 33.02
N GLY A 128 -12.11 -11.77 32.66
CA GLY A 128 -12.28 -10.45 32.06
C GLY A 128 -11.78 -9.30 32.94
N SER A 129 -12.06 -9.35 34.25
CA SER A 129 -11.55 -8.36 35.21
C SER A 129 -10.04 -8.45 35.40
N GLY A 130 -9.46 -9.66 35.42
CA GLY A 130 -8.02 -9.87 35.45
C GLY A 130 -7.30 -9.25 34.24
N ILE A 131 -7.83 -9.47 33.03
CA ILE A 131 -7.31 -8.89 31.79
C ILE A 131 -7.42 -7.36 31.83
N ALA A 132 -8.56 -6.81 32.26
CA ALA A 132 -8.76 -5.36 32.34
C ALA A 132 -7.79 -4.68 33.33
N VAL A 133 -7.51 -5.32 34.48
CA VAL A 133 -6.53 -4.84 35.45
C VAL A 133 -5.11 -4.90 34.89
N ALA A 134 -4.74 -6.00 34.22
CA ALA A 134 -3.43 -6.12 33.58
C ALA A 134 -3.23 -5.06 32.49
N LEU A 135 -4.24 -4.84 31.63
CA LEU A 135 -4.22 -3.84 30.58
C LEU A 135 -4.11 -2.42 31.16
N SER A 136 -4.85 -2.11 32.23
CA SER A 136 -4.78 -0.82 32.93
C SER A 136 -3.40 -0.57 33.55
N LYS A 137 -2.76 -1.60 34.13
CA LYS A 137 -1.40 -1.52 34.66
C LYS A 137 -0.38 -1.27 33.54
N LEU A 138 -0.47 -1.99 32.43
CA LEU A 138 0.39 -1.79 31.25
C LEU A 138 0.22 -0.39 30.66
N GLN A 139 -1.01 0.12 30.53
CA GLN A 139 -1.27 1.46 30.03
C GLN A 139 -0.78 2.56 30.98
N LYS A 140 -0.90 2.38 32.30
CA LYS A 140 -0.34 3.29 33.30
C LYS A 140 1.19 3.29 33.29
N ALA A 141 1.81 2.13 33.11
CA ALA A 141 3.27 2.01 32.97
C ALA A 141 3.76 2.67 31.67
N ARG A 142 3.03 2.50 30.56
CA ARG A 142 3.29 3.16 29.25
C ARG A 142 3.15 4.68 29.32
N ARG A 143 2.17 5.21 30.06
CA ARG A 143 2.00 6.67 30.29
C ARG A 143 3.06 7.27 31.22
N LYS A 144 3.67 6.46 32.08
CA LYS A 144 4.73 6.90 33.02
C LYS A 144 6.15 6.76 32.46
N GLY A 145 6.32 6.30 31.21
CA GLY A 145 7.65 6.13 30.60
C GLY A 145 8.52 5.02 31.23
N ASN A 146 7.96 4.16 32.08
CA ASN A 146 8.70 3.17 32.88
C ASN A 146 8.71 1.75 32.26
N LEU A 147 8.33 1.61 31.00
CA LEU A 147 8.58 0.40 30.23
C LEU A 147 9.64 0.74 29.19
N PRO A 148 10.71 -0.06 29.02
CA PRO A 148 11.54 0.08 27.83
C PRO A 148 10.60 0.01 26.63
N ARG A 149 10.74 0.98 25.70
CA ARG A 149 10.11 0.87 24.38
C ARG A 149 10.49 -0.53 23.89
N GLN A 150 9.50 -1.38 23.66
CA GLN A 150 9.72 -2.52 22.79
C GLN A 150 10.15 -1.86 21.48
N GLU A 151 11.45 -1.91 21.17
CA GLU A 151 11.91 -1.62 19.82
C GLU A 151 11.03 -2.49 18.93
N ASP A 152 10.27 -1.87 18.03
CA ASP A 152 9.57 -2.62 16.99
C ASP A 152 10.67 -3.33 16.22
N THR A 153 10.86 -4.61 16.51
CA THR A 153 11.93 -5.44 15.94
C THR A 153 11.68 -5.78 14.47
N THR A 154 10.65 -5.20 13.86
CA THR A 154 10.40 -5.28 12.43
C THR A 154 11.46 -4.46 11.71
N PRO A 155 12.28 -5.10 10.85
CA PRO A 155 13.28 -4.39 10.07
C PRO A 155 12.59 -3.31 9.21
N PRO A 156 13.28 -2.18 8.95
CA PRO A 156 12.73 -1.12 8.12
C PRO A 156 12.32 -1.66 6.75
N GLN A 157 11.06 -1.46 6.38
CA GLN A 157 10.50 -1.95 5.12
C GLN A 157 10.41 -0.83 4.08
N PRO A 158 10.61 -1.13 2.78
CA PRO A 158 10.38 -0.14 1.73
C PRO A 158 8.90 0.27 1.69
N VAL A 159 8.63 1.49 1.23
CA VAL A 159 7.26 1.98 1.06
C VAL A 159 7.01 2.27 -0.41
N VAL A 160 5.84 1.87 -0.92
CA VAL A 160 5.39 2.18 -2.27
C VAL A 160 4.10 2.97 -2.18
N ILE A 161 4.03 4.11 -2.88
CA ILE A 161 2.87 4.99 -2.91
C ILE A 161 2.49 5.18 -4.38
N GLY A 162 1.30 4.71 -4.78
CA GLY A 162 0.91 4.84 -6.18
C GLY A 162 -0.42 4.20 -6.52
N GLY A 163 -0.73 4.18 -7.82
CA GLY A 163 -1.99 3.71 -8.36
C GLY A 163 -2.12 2.18 -8.40
N ILE A 164 -3.37 1.73 -8.27
CA ILE A 164 -3.86 0.41 -8.67
C ILE A 164 -4.83 0.64 -9.83
N ASN A 165 -4.77 -0.18 -10.88
CA ASN A 165 -5.70 -0.14 -12.00
C ASN A 165 -6.25 -1.55 -12.30
N VAL A 166 -7.46 -1.61 -12.85
CA VAL A 166 -7.96 -2.77 -13.58
C VAL A 166 -7.95 -2.43 -15.07
N ASP A 167 -7.10 -3.11 -15.82
CA ASP A 167 -6.91 -2.84 -17.24
C ASP A 167 -7.73 -3.82 -18.07
N PHE A 168 -8.48 -3.30 -19.05
CA PHE A 168 -9.24 -4.03 -20.02
C PHE A 168 -8.64 -3.79 -21.41
N ILE A 169 -8.02 -4.83 -21.98
CA ILE A 169 -7.47 -4.78 -23.33
C ILE A 169 -8.44 -5.49 -24.26
N ALA A 170 -9.18 -4.71 -25.04
CA ALA A 170 -10.11 -5.19 -26.06
C ALA A 170 -9.41 -5.22 -27.42
N LYS A 171 -9.05 -6.42 -27.90
CA LYS A 171 -8.46 -6.62 -29.22
C LYS A 171 -9.54 -6.97 -30.24
N ALA A 172 -9.76 -6.10 -31.22
CA ALA A 172 -10.64 -6.35 -32.34
C ALA A 172 -10.01 -7.37 -33.31
N GLN A 173 -10.86 -8.18 -33.95
CA GLN A 173 -10.45 -9.07 -35.04
C GLN A 173 -10.32 -8.31 -36.37
N ASN A 174 -11.00 -7.18 -36.50
CA ASN A 174 -10.97 -6.37 -37.71
C ASN A 174 -9.75 -5.44 -37.72
N PRO A 175 -9.15 -5.16 -38.89
CA PRO A 175 -8.05 -4.20 -39.03
C PRO A 175 -8.50 -2.75 -38.80
N VAL A 176 -9.77 -2.45 -39.08
CA VAL A 176 -10.38 -1.14 -38.84
C VAL A 176 -11.56 -1.32 -37.89
N ILE A 177 -11.64 -0.47 -36.87
CA ILE A 177 -12.77 -0.45 -35.95
C ILE A 177 -13.98 0.17 -36.66
N LEU A 178 -15.09 -0.57 -36.69
CA LEU A 178 -16.35 -0.09 -37.25
C LEU A 178 -16.97 0.93 -36.29
N GLY A 179 -17.17 2.16 -36.75
CA GLY A 179 -17.85 3.23 -36.01
C GLY A 179 -19.39 3.13 -36.07
N GLY A 180 -20.06 4.15 -35.53
CA GLY A 180 -21.53 4.29 -35.63
C GLY A 180 -22.33 3.40 -34.69
N GLY A 181 -21.80 3.04 -33.52
CA GLY A 181 -22.48 2.22 -32.51
C GLY A 181 -22.49 0.71 -32.80
N GLN A 182 -21.72 0.26 -33.79
CA GLN A 182 -21.61 -1.16 -34.14
C GLN A 182 -20.76 -1.96 -33.15
N THR A 183 -21.10 -3.23 -32.97
CA THR A 183 -20.29 -4.17 -32.18
C THR A 183 -19.21 -4.78 -33.05
N ASN A 184 -17.95 -4.69 -32.59
CA ASN A 184 -16.80 -5.26 -33.28
C ASN A 184 -16.44 -6.61 -32.64
N ALA A 185 -16.34 -7.67 -33.45
CA ALA A 185 -15.89 -8.98 -32.96
C ALA A 185 -14.44 -8.90 -32.46
N GLY A 186 -14.17 -9.51 -31.30
CA GLY A 186 -12.90 -9.33 -30.62
C GLY A 186 -12.74 -10.22 -29.39
N ARG A 187 -11.66 -9.99 -28.65
CA ARG A 187 -11.42 -10.58 -27.34
C ARG A 187 -11.11 -9.46 -26.35
N VAL A 188 -11.68 -9.56 -25.16
CA VAL A 188 -11.36 -8.66 -24.04
C VAL A 188 -10.56 -9.45 -23.03
N ARG A 189 -9.43 -8.89 -22.60
CA ARG A 189 -8.64 -9.42 -21.51
C ARG A 189 -8.63 -8.43 -20.37
N GLN A 190 -8.88 -8.91 -19.17
CA GLN A 190 -8.68 -8.16 -17.95
C GLN A 190 -7.31 -8.49 -17.37
N THR A 191 -6.55 -7.47 -16.99
CA THR A 191 -5.28 -7.58 -16.24
C THR A 191 -5.31 -6.58 -15.09
N PHE A 192 -4.47 -6.79 -14.08
CA PHE A 192 -4.39 -5.86 -12.95
C PHE A 192 -3.15 -4.99 -13.10
N GLY A 193 -3.37 -3.69 -13.24
CA GLY A 193 -2.46 -2.61 -13.59
C GLY A 193 -2.13 -1.67 -12.42
N GLY A 194 -1.50 -0.55 -12.76
CA GLY A 194 -1.09 0.52 -11.84
C GLY A 194 0.40 0.43 -11.48
N VAL A 195 1.16 1.49 -11.76
CA VAL A 195 2.62 1.55 -11.56
C VAL A 195 2.99 1.29 -10.10
N GLY A 196 2.31 1.94 -9.14
CA GLY A 196 2.51 1.66 -7.71
C GLY A 196 2.30 0.19 -7.37
N ARG A 197 1.21 -0.42 -7.88
CA ARG A 197 0.91 -1.85 -7.66
C ARG A 197 1.94 -2.75 -8.35
N ASN A 198 2.40 -2.41 -9.55
CA ASN A 198 3.46 -3.11 -10.27
C ASN A 198 4.77 -3.14 -9.48
N LEU A 199 5.21 -1.98 -8.98
CA LEU A 199 6.42 -1.88 -8.16
C LEU A 199 6.28 -2.70 -6.87
N ALA A 200 5.17 -2.56 -6.15
CA ALA A 200 4.93 -3.28 -4.91
C ALA A 200 4.82 -4.81 -5.10
N ASP A 201 4.16 -5.27 -6.16
CA ASP A 201 4.04 -6.68 -6.53
C ASP A 201 5.42 -7.28 -6.85
N CYS A 202 6.17 -6.64 -7.74
CA CYS A 202 7.50 -7.10 -8.14
C CYS A 202 8.47 -7.13 -6.95
N LEU A 203 8.50 -6.09 -6.11
CA LEU A 203 9.28 -6.07 -4.87
C LEU A 203 8.88 -7.21 -3.91
N SER A 204 7.57 -7.47 -3.76
CA SER A 204 7.07 -8.56 -2.92
C SER A 204 7.54 -9.94 -3.42
N ARG A 205 7.49 -10.16 -4.73
CA ARG A 205 7.98 -11.38 -5.37
C ARG A 205 9.49 -11.56 -5.23
N LEU A 206 10.23 -10.47 -5.23
CA LEU A 206 11.68 -10.44 -5.00
C LEU A 206 12.07 -10.49 -3.51
N GLY A 207 11.14 -10.88 -2.63
CA GLY A 207 11.41 -11.16 -1.22
C GLY A 207 11.46 -9.93 -0.32
N GLN A 208 11.07 -8.75 -0.84
CA GLN A 208 10.84 -7.57 -0.01
C GLN A 208 9.42 -7.60 0.57
N THR A 209 9.16 -6.80 1.59
CA THR A 209 7.82 -6.67 2.19
C THR A 209 7.38 -5.21 2.15
N PRO A 210 7.09 -4.64 0.97
CA PRO A 210 6.78 -3.22 0.88
C PRO A 210 5.45 -2.89 1.59
N LEU A 211 5.44 -1.81 2.36
CA LEU A 211 4.18 -1.16 2.74
C LEU A 211 3.61 -0.47 1.50
N PHE A 212 2.49 -0.96 0.99
CA PHE A 212 1.85 -0.39 -0.19
C PHE A 212 0.69 0.53 0.19
N LEU A 213 0.84 1.82 -0.12
CA LEU A 213 -0.16 2.86 0.09
C LEU A 213 -0.84 3.20 -1.24
N SER A 214 -2.15 2.94 -1.31
CA SER A 214 -2.97 3.23 -2.48
C SER A 214 -4.43 3.46 -2.10
N ALA A 215 -5.29 3.70 -3.09
CA ALA A 215 -6.72 3.85 -2.92
C ALA A 215 -7.49 3.11 -4.04
N VAL A 216 -8.57 2.44 -3.65
CA VAL A 216 -9.50 1.72 -4.52
C VAL A 216 -10.95 2.00 -4.11
N GLY A 217 -11.89 1.75 -5.02
CA GLY A 217 -13.31 1.73 -4.68
C GLY A 217 -13.66 0.52 -3.83
N LYS A 218 -14.82 0.54 -3.16
CA LYS A 218 -15.40 -0.67 -2.55
C LYS A 218 -16.38 -1.30 -3.54
N ASP A 219 -15.84 -1.94 -4.57
CA ASP A 219 -16.55 -2.48 -5.73
C ASP A 219 -15.98 -3.85 -6.17
N GLU A 220 -16.61 -4.47 -7.16
CA GLU A 220 -16.21 -5.80 -7.65
C GLU A 220 -14.80 -5.80 -8.27
N HIS A 221 -14.37 -4.64 -8.80
CA HIS A 221 -13.03 -4.47 -9.34
C HIS A 221 -11.96 -4.52 -8.25
N SER A 222 -12.15 -3.84 -7.11
CA SER A 222 -11.22 -3.96 -6.00
C SER A 222 -11.21 -5.34 -5.38
N GLU A 223 -12.36 -6.01 -5.27
CA GLU A 223 -12.41 -7.40 -4.81
C GLU A 223 -11.58 -8.34 -5.70
N SER A 224 -11.62 -8.12 -7.02
CA SER A 224 -10.83 -8.87 -8.00
C SER A 224 -9.34 -8.59 -7.84
N VAL A 225 -8.94 -7.32 -7.67
CA VAL A 225 -7.55 -6.94 -7.40
C VAL A 225 -7.05 -7.58 -6.10
N LEU A 226 -7.80 -7.47 -5.01
CA LEU A 226 -7.40 -8.00 -3.71
C LEU A 226 -7.22 -9.52 -3.74
N ARG A 227 -8.05 -10.23 -4.51
CA ARG A 227 -7.90 -11.67 -4.74
C ARG A 227 -6.66 -12.00 -5.57
N TYR A 228 -6.39 -11.21 -6.62
CA TYR A 228 -5.20 -11.39 -7.45
C TYR A 228 -3.92 -11.14 -6.63
N CYS A 229 -3.85 -10.03 -5.90
CA CYS A 229 -2.73 -9.60 -5.07
C CYS A 229 -2.69 -10.26 -3.68
N HIS A 230 -3.25 -11.45 -3.50
CA HIS A 230 -3.31 -12.13 -2.20
C HIS A 230 -1.93 -12.45 -1.59
N HIS A 231 -0.87 -12.44 -2.41
CA HIS A 231 0.52 -12.62 -1.98
C HIS A 231 1.17 -11.32 -1.47
N MET A 232 0.50 -10.17 -1.60
CA MET A 232 0.97 -8.87 -1.12
C MET A 232 0.27 -8.47 0.19
N ASP A 233 0.90 -7.60 0.98
CA ASP A 233 0.21 -6.92 2.07
C ASP A 233 -0.66 -5.77 1.52
N MET A 234 -1.97 -6.00 1.52
CA MET A 234 -2.98 -5.04 1.03
C MET A 234 -3.67 -4.29 2.18
N THR A 235 -3.18 -4.40 3.41
CA THR A 235 -3.86 -3.82 4.61
C THR A 235 -3.88 -2.30 4.62
N ALA A 236 -2.90 -1.67 3.98
CA ALA A 236 -2.78 -0.21 3.86
C ALA A 236 -3.31 0.32 2.52
N ILE A 237 -4.27 -0.38 1.90
CA ILE A 237 -5.00 0.13 0.74
C ILE A 237 -6.32 0.71 1.22
N LEU A 238 -6.54 2.00 0.95
CA LEU A 238 -7.77 2.70 1.28
C LEU A 238 -8.91 2.19 0.39
N GLN A 239 -9.97 1.65 1.00
CA GLN A 239 -11.19 1.21 0.29
C GLN A 239 -12.33 2.17 0.56
N LEU A 240 -12.85 2.81 -0.49
CA LEU A 240 -13.83 3.90 -0.37
C LEU A 240 -15.21 3.52 -0.91
N GLU A 241 -16.24 3.68 -0.08
CA GLU A 241 -17.64 3.49 -0.48
C GLU A 241 -18.08 4.61 -1.45
N GLY A 242 -18.83 4.24 -2.49
CA GLY A 242 -19.35 5.20 -3.48
C GLY A 242 -18.30 5.77 -4.44
N LYS A 243 -17.11 5.18 -4.49
CA LYS A 243 -16.07 5.47 -5.48
C LYS A 243 -15.76 4.23 -6.32
N ASN A 244 -15.30 4.43 -7.54
CA ASN A 244 -14.89 3.37 -8.44
C ASN A 244 -13.40 3.09 -8.29
N THR A 245 -13.01 1.82 -8.32
CA THR A 245 -11.64 1.40 -8.53
C THR A 245 -11.20 1.83 -9.92
N ALA A 246 -9.94 2.28 -10.05
CA ALA A 246 -9.47 2.81 -11.32
C ALA A 246 -9.53 1.73 -12.41
N THR A 247 -10.02 2.10 -13.58
CA THR A 247 -10.05 1.24 -14.75
C THR A 247 -9.36 1.92 -15.93
N TYR A 248 -8.70 1.12 -16.76
CA TYR A 248 -8.18 1.57 -18.05
C TYR A 248 -8.69 0.62 -19.12
N CYS A 249 -9.33 1.15 -20.16
CA CYS A 249 -9.79 0.37 -21.29
C CYS A 249 -9.02 0.79 -22.55
N ALA A 250 -8.32 -0.15 -23.16
CA ALA A 250 -7.64 0.03 -24.43
C ALA A 250 -8.30 -0.83 -25.50
N VAL A 251 -8.74 -0.21 -26.60
CA VAL A 251 -9.23 -0.88 -27.79
C VAL A 251 -8.11 -0.90 -28.83
N ILE A 252 -7.68 -2.09 -29.23
CA ILE A 252 -6.56 -2.31 -30.16
C ILE A 252 -7.10 -3.00 -31.41
N THR A 253 -6.63 -2.58 -32.58
CA THR A 253 -6.96 -3.22 -33.87
C THR A 253 -6.31 -4.60 -34.00
N SER A 254 -6.70 -5.38 -35.01
CA SER A 254 -6.03 -6.66 -35.27
C SER A 254 -4.55 -6.51 -35.61
N ALA A 255 -4.15 -5.36 -36.17
CA ALA A 255 -2.77 -4.98 -36.47
C ALA A 255 -1.95 -4.63 -35.20
N GLY A 256 -2.58 -4.50 -34.04
CA GLY A 256 -1.92 -4.12 -32.79
C GLY A 256 -1.85 -2.62 -32.53
N GLU A 257 -2.52 -1.80 -33.34
CA GLU A 257 -2.57 -0.34 -33.18
C GLU A 257 -3.63 0.05 -32.15
N LEU A 258 -3.29 0.97 -31.23
CA LEU A 258 -4.23 1.52 -30.27
C LEU A 258 -5.24 2.42 -31.01
N SER A 259 -6.52 2.03 -30.99
CA SER A 259 -7.60 2.83 -31.56
C SER A 259 -8.11 3.86 -30.55
N VAL A 260 -8.43 3.43 -29.32
CA VAL A 260 -8.93 4.30 -28.24
C VAL A 260 -8.41 3.80 -26.91
N GLY A 261 -7.97 4.72 -26.05
CA GLY A 261 -7.69 4.48 -24.64
C GLY A 261 -8.60 5.36 -23.78
N LEU A 262 -9.26 4.78 -22.77
CA LEU A 262 -10.11 5.48 -21.82
C LEU A 262 -9.71 5.08 -20.40
N GLY A 263 -9.43 6.06 -19.54
CA GLY A 263 -9.13 5.82 -18.13
C GLY A 263 -10.16 6.49 -17.21
N ASP A 264 -10.76 5.71 -16.32
CA ASP A 264 -11.43 6.21 -15.11
C ASP A 264 -10.46 6.00 -13.96
N MET A 265 -9.71 7.04 -13.57
CA MET A 265 -8.61 6.94 -12.59
C MET A 265 -8.73 7.95 -11.44
N ASP A 266 -9.90 8.55 -11.27
CA ASP A 266 -10.13 9.64 -10.31
C ASP A 266 -9.87 9.22 -8.85
N ILE A 267 -10.00 7.93 -8.55
CA ILE A 267 -9.71 7.37 -7.22
C ILE A 267 -8.27 7.63 -6.79
N HIS A 268 -7.31 7.78 -7.71
CA HIS A 268 -5.92 8.09 -7.34
C HIS A 268 -5.80 9.45 -6.65
N HIS A 269 -6.77 10.37 -6.84
CA HIS A 269 -6.85 11.62 -6.06
C HIS A 269 -7.08 11.40 -4.56
N GLN A 270 -7.49 10.20 -4.15
CA GLN A 270 -7.71 9.85 -2.75
C GLN A 270 -6.43 9.39 -2.03
N ILE A 271 -5.31 9.24 -2.76
CA ILE A 271 -3.97 9.02 -2.18
C ILE A 271 -3.46 10.38 -1.67
N THR A 272 -4.18 10.96 -0.72
CA THR A 272 -3.97 12.32 -0.21
C THR A 272 -2.82 12.38 0.79
N GLU A 273 -2.27 13.57 0.99
CA GLU A 273 -1.33 13.85 2.08
C GLU A 273 -1.91 13.46 3.44
N GLN A 274 -3.18 13.77 3.70
CA GLN A 274 -3.84 13.41 4.96
C GLN A 274 -3.92 11.90 5.17
N TYR A 275 -4.03 11.12 4.10
CA TYR A 275 -3.97 9.67 4.17
C TYR A 275 -2.55 9.18 4.43
N VAL A 276 -1.60 9.59 3.57
CA VAL A 276 -0.21 9.13 3.61
C VAL A 276 0.50 9.54 4.92
N SER A 277 0.20 10.72 5.46
CA SER A 277 0.78 11.23 6.71
C SER A 277 0.45 10.39 7.95
N GLN A 278 -0.57 9.53 7.90
CA GLN A 278 -0.85 8.57 8.98
C GLN A 278 0.28 7.54 9.15
N PHE A 279 1.09 7.35 8.11
CA PHE A 279 2.23 6.44 8.08
C PHE A 279 3.58 7.16 8.22
N LYS A 280 3.59 8.42 8.69
CA LYS A 280 4.81 9.25 8.80
C LYS A 280 5.96 8.53 9.50
N GLU A 281 5.70 7.87 10.63
CA GLU A 281 6.77 7.18 11.38
C GLU A 281 7.44 6.07 10.56
N ILE A 282 6.66 5.31 9.78
CA ILE A 282 7.18 4.26 8.89
C ILE A 282 7.92 4.88 7.71
N LEU A 283 7.36 5.93 7.09
CA LEU A 283 8.01 6.66 5.99
C LEU A 283 9.39 7.19 6.40
N CYS A 284 9.50 7.80 7.58
CA CYS A 284 10.76 8.34 8.10
C CYS A 284 11.83 7.28 8.37
N GLN A 285 11.45 6.02 8.54
CA GLN A 285 12.36 4.90 8.78
C GLN A 285 12.63 4.08 7.52
N ALA A 286 11.84 4.28 6.46
CA ALA A 286 11.91 3.47 5.26
C ALA A 286 13.31 3.56 4.61
N PRO A 287 13.91 2.43 4.21
CA PRO A 287 15.19 2.45 3.49
C PRO A 287 15.03 3.04 2.08
N LEU A 288 13.80 3.02 1.56
CA LEU A 288 13.43 3.53 0.24
C LEU A 288 11.91 3.82 0.21
N VAL A 289 11.53 4.95 -0.39
CA VAL A 289 10.15 5.26 -0.74
C VAL A 289 10.03 5.38 -2.26
N CYS A 290 9.10 4.63 -2.86
CA CYS A 290 8.77 4.71 -4.28
C CYS A 290 7.45 5.43 -4.47
N ILE A 291 7.40 6.38 -5.40
CA ILE A 291 6.20 7.16 -5.71
C ILE A 291 5.97 7.12 -7.21
N ASP A 292 4.75 6.79 -7.65
CA ASP A 292 4.40 6.89 -9.08
C ASP A 292 3.81 8.26 -9.46
N GLY A 293 3.71 8.51 -10.76
CA GLY A 293 3.12 9.72 -11.30
C GLY A 293 1.61 9.83 -11.12
N ASN A 294 0.89 8.79 -10.69
CA ASN A 294 -0.55 8.87 -10.44
C ASN A 294 -0.87 9.60 -9.14
N VAL A 295 0.06 9.61 -8.19
CA VAL A 295 -0.08 10.29 -6.89
C VAL A 295 -0.37 11.79 -7.07
N PRO A 296 -1.26 12.40 -6.25
CA PRO A 296 -1.51 13.84 -6.26
C PRO A 296 -0.24 14.65 -6.00
N LEU A 297 -0.13 15.81 -6.65
CA LEU A 297 1.04 16.68 -6.51
C LEU A 297 1.31 17.08 -5.05
N SER A 298 0.28 17.41 -4.28
CA SER A 298 0.42 17.74 -2.86
C SER A 298 1.02 16.58 -2.04
N THR A 299 0.58 15.34 -2.30
CA THR A 299 1.15 14.16 -1.64
C THR A 299 2.60 13.92 -2.07
N ILE A 300 2.94 14.12 -3.35
CA ILE A 300 4.34 14.05 -3.82
C ILE A 300 5.20 15.09 -3.07
N GLN A 301 4.72 16.33 -2.98
CA GLN A 301 5.41 17.42 -2.28
C GLN A 301 5.63 17.10 -0.80
N TYR A 302 4.63 16.53 -0.12
CA TYR A 302 4.72 16.09 1.26
C TYR A 302 5.81 15.02 1.46
N VAL A 303 5.85 13.99 0.60
CA VAL A 303 6.86 12.93 0.71
C VAL A 303 8.26 13.47 0.41
N CYS A 304 8.40 14.33 -0.60
CA CYS A 304 9.67 15.02 -0.90
C CYS A 304 10.13 15.89 0.28
N GLN A 305 9.21 16.55 0.99
CA GLN A 305 9.54 17.30 2.19
C GLN A 305 10.07 16.38 3.30
N LEU A 306 9.37 15.29 3.60
CA LEU A 306 9.84 14.30 4.58
C LEU A 306 11.21 13.73 4.19
N ALA A 307 11.43 13.45 2.91
CA ALA A 307 12.69 12.92 2.41
C ALA A 307 13.86 13.87 2.66
N ARG A 308 13.64 15.18 2.48
CA ARG A 308 14.64 16.20 2.79
C ARG A 308 14.92 16.29 4.30
N GLU A 309 13.88 16.24 5.12
CA GLU A 309 13.98 16.36 6.59
C GLU A 309 14.66 15.14 7.23
N HIS A 310 14.45 13.95 6.66
CA HIS A 310 14.86 12.68 7.26
C HIS A 310 15.89 11.90 6.43
N GLN A 311 16.38 12.47 5.32
CA GLN A 311 17.36 11.87 4.40
C GLN A 311 16.90 10.51 3.85
N ILE A 312 15.61 10.43 3.47
CA ILE A 312 14.99 9.21 2.93
C ILE A 312 15.33 9.11 1.45
N ALA A 313 15.74 7.93 1.00
CA ALA A 313 15.90 7.69 -0.43
C ALA A 313 14.53 7.63 -1.11
N VAL A 314 14.31 8.47 -2.14
CA VAL A 314 13.04 8.50 -2.89
C VAL A 314 13.26 8.18 -4.34
N CYS A 315 12.54 7.18 -4.85
CA CYS A 315 12.42 6.88 -6.27
C CYS A 315 11.10 7.42 -6.81
N TYR A 316 11.14 8.23 -7.86
CA TYR A 316 9.94 8.65 -8.57
C TYR A 316 9.85 7.96 -9.92
N GLU A 317 8.74 7.25 -10.16
CA GLU A 317 8.45 6.65 -11.46
C GLU A 317 7.39 7.48 -12.22
N PRO A 318 7.74 8.10 -13.37
CA PRO A 318 6.87 9.05 -14.09
C PRO A 318 5.47 8.57 -14.50
N THR A 319 5.24 7.27 -14.67
CA THR A 319 4.01 6.66 -15.22
C THR A 319 3.75 6.97 -16.71
N ASP A 320 3.69 8.25 -17.08
CA ASP A 320 3.47 8.70 -18.45
C ASP A 320 4.00 10.13 -18.67
N GLU A 321 4.04 10.57 -19.93
CA GLU A 321 4.58 11.89 -20.31
C GLU A 321 3.89 13.06 -19.56
N ASN A 322 2.57 12.98 -19.35
CA ASN A 322 1.81 14.06 -18.72
C ASN A 322 2.05 14.12 -17.22
N LYS A 323 2.33 12.99 -16.58
CA LYS A 323 2.58 12.87 -15.14
C LYS A 323 4.05 13.06 -14.79
N ALA A 324 4.97 12.80 -15.72
CA ALA A 324 6.42 12.89 -15.52
C ALA A 324 6.87 14.18 -14.84
N SER A 325 6.26 15.30 -15.23
CA SER A 325 6.63 16.63 -14.77
C SER A 325 6.16 16.99 -13.36
N LYS A 326 5.28 16.22 -12.72
CA LYS A 326 4.64 16.62 -11.45
C LYS A 326 5.63 17.11 -10.37
N PRO A 327 6.66 16.33 -9.97
CA PRO A 327 7.61 16.81 -8.95
C PRO A 327 8.40 18.05 -9.38
N PHE A 328 8.56 18.25 -10.69
CA PHE A 328 9.37 19.30 -11.32
C PHE A 328 8.62 20.64 -11.49
N LEU A 329 7.31 20.68 -11.19
CA LEU A 329 6.54 21.92 -11.12
C LEU A 329 6.89 22.79 -9.90
N SER A 330 7.72 22.28 -8.99
CA SER A 330 8.22 22.97 -7.79
C SER A 330 9.62 22.45 -7.45
N ASP A 331 10.29 23.01 -6.44
CA ASP A 331 11.59 22.53 -5.95
C ASP A 331 11.55 21.17 -5.22
N SER A 332 10.43 20.45 -5.29
CA SER A 332 10.26 19.14 -4.65
C SER A 332 11.11 18.05 -5.30
N TRP A 333 11.35 18.12 -6.61
CA TRP A 333 12.19 17.16 -7.32
C TRP A 333 13.63 17.11 -6.77
N LYS A 334 14.13 18.20 -6.18
CA LYS A 334 15.47 18.27 -5.59
C LYS A 334 15.65 17.36 -4.36
N ALA A 335 14.56 16.81 -3.82
CA ALA A 335 14.60 15.82 -2.74
C ALA A 335 14.52 14.36 -3.25
N LEU A 336 14.30 14.16 -4.55
CA LEU A 336 14.30 12.83 -5.14
C LEU A 336 15.73 12.30 -5.23
N THR A 337 15.88 10.99 -5.04
CA THR A 337 17.16 10.29 -5.18
C THR A 337 17.29 9.69 -6.57
N TYR A 338 16.22 9.04 -7.03
CA TYR A 338 16.14 8.35 -8.31
C TYR A 338 14.93 8.80 -9.09
N ILE A 339 15.06 8.80 -10.41
CA ILE A 339 13.93 8.82 -11.34
C ILE A 339 14.15 7.75 -12.42
N SER A 340 13.08 7.17 -12.96
CA SER A 340 13.15 6.13 -14.00
C SER A 340 12.43 6.42 -15.33
N PRO A 341 12.56 7.64 -15.90
CA PRO A 341 11.84 8.01 -17.11
C PRO A 341 12.26 7.20 -18.33
N ASN A 342 11.34 7.00 -19.27
CA ASN A 342 11.73 6.76 -20.66
C ASN A 342 12.18 8.07 -21.34
N LEU A 343 12.67 7.99 -22.59
CA LEU A 343 13.19 9.16 -23.29
C LEU A 343 12.14 10.28 -23.52
N GLN A 344 10.87 9.93 -23.72
CA GLN A 344 9.79 10.90 -23.88
C GLN A 344 9.46 11.63 -22.58
N GLU A 345 9.35 10.88 -21.48
CA GLU A 345 9.14 11.41 -20.13
C GLU A 345 10.31 12.30 -19.70
N LEU A 346 11.55 11.88 -19.99
CA LEU A 346 12.74 12.67 -19.69
C LEU A 346 12.74 14.00 -20.48
N ARG A 347 12.27 13.99 -21.73
CA ARG A 347 12.07 15.21 -22.52
C ARG A 347 10.99 16.10 -21.92
N ALA A 348 9.88 15.54 -21.42
CA ALA A 348 8.82 16.30 -20.76
C ALA A 348 9.28 16.93 -19.45
N ILE A 349 10.07 16.21 -18.64
CA ILE A 349 10.69 16.75 -17.42
C ILE A 349 11.56 17.96 -17.76
N ASN A 350 12.45 17.84 -18.75
CA ASN A 350 13.32 18.93 -19.17
C ASN A 350 12.55 20.12 -19.75
N ARG A 351 11.45 19.86 -20.47
CA ARG A 351 10.53 20.91 -20.96
C ARG A 351 9.96 21.71 -19.81
N THR A 352 9.53 21.05 -18.74
CA THR A 352 9.00 21.71 -17.54
C THR A 352 10.05 22.56 -16.83
N LEU A 353 11.31 22.13 -16.83
CA LEU A 353 12.42 22.89 -16.24
C LEU A 353 12.97 24.01 -17.14
N GLY A 354 12.50 24.11 -18.39
CA GLY A 354 13.00 25.10 -19.36
C GLY A 354 14.41 24.79 -19.90
N ASN A 355 14.85 23.54 -19.80
CA ASN A 355 16.14 23.11 -20.33
C ASN A 355 16.10 22.97 -21.87
N PRO A 356 17.26 23.05 -22.56
CA PRO A 356 17.33 22.81 -24.00
C PRO A 356 16.78 21.43 -24.38
N LEU A 357 15.99 21.37 -25.46
CA LEU A 357 15.38 20.14 -25.95
C LEU A 357 15.78 19.86 -27.40
N PRO A 358 15.94 18.59 -27.79
CA PRO A 358 16.06 18.24 -29.19
C PRO A 358 14.73 18.49 -29.92
N ALA A 359 14.80 18.90 -31.19
CA ALA A 359 13.61 19.10 -32.02
C ALA A 359 12.80 17.79 -32.18
N GLU A 360 13.51 16.69 -32.42
CA GLU A 360 12.94 15.35 -32.54
C GLU A 360 13.77 14.35 -31.71
N LEU A 361 13.14 13.27 -31.27
CA LEU A 361 13.87 12.21 -30.58
C LEU A 361 14.51 11.26 -31.61
N PRO A 362 15.80 10.95 -31.47
CA PRO A 362 16.48 10.05 -32.39
C PRO A 362 16.05 8.60 -32.18
N SER A 363 16.37 7.74 -33.16
CA SER A 363 16.13 6.30 -33.12
C SER A 363 17.42 5.46 -33.14
N ARG A 364 18.53 6.04 -33.60
CA ARG A 364 19.84 5.38 -33.62
C ARG A 364 20.44 5.38 -32.21
N LEU A 365 21.00 4.23 -31.79
CA LEU A 365 21.51 4.01 -30.44
C LEU A 365 22.46 5.12 -29.96
N GLU A 366 23.48 5.47 -30.74
CA GLU A 366 24.46 6.48 -30.33
C GLU A 366 23.79 7.84 -30.07
N ASP A 367 22.91 8.27 -30.97
CA ASP A 367 22.21 9.55 -30.87
C ASP A 367 21.19 9.54 -29.70
N VAL A 368 20.53 8.40 -29.48
CA VAL A 368 19.63 8.17 -28.33
C VAL A 368 20.39 8.30 -27.01
N VAL A 369 21.55 7.65 -26.90
CA VAL A 369 22.36 7.71 -25.68
C VAL A 369 22.88 9.14 -25.46
N GLN A 370 23.38 9.81 -26.50
CA GLN A 370 23.83 11.21 -26.39
C GLN A 370 22.69 12.14 -25.97
N THR A 371 21.50 11.98 -26.55
CA THR A 371 20.32 12.78 -26.18
C THR A 371 19.91 12.52 -24.74
N ALA A 372 19.86 11.26 -24.31
CA ALA A 372 19.52 10.89 -22.94
C ALA A 372 20.55 11.43 -21.93
N VAL A 373 21.84 11.37 -22.27
CA VAL A 373 22.93 11.98 -21.49
C VAL A 373 22.72 13.49 -21.33
N ALA A 374 22.48 14.21 -22.44
CA ALA A 374 22.28 15.65 -22.42
C ALA A 374 21.06 16.07 -21.58
N LEU A 375 19.97 15.31 -21.66
CA LEU A 375 18.75 15.57 -20.89
C LEU A 375 18.86 15.16 -19.41
N ALA A 376 19.66 14.15 -19.08
CA ALA A 376 19.86 13.71 -17.70
C ALA A 376 20.84 14.60 -16.92
N CYS A 377 21.87 15.12 -17.61
CA CYS A 377 22.94 15.92 -17.00
C CYS A 377 22.46 17.05 -16.07
N PRO A 378 21.54 17.96 -16.47
CA PRO A 378 21.10 19.05 -15.59
C PRO A 378 20.41 18.56 -14.31
N LEU A 379 19.81 17.36 -14.33
CA LEU A 379 19.09 16.79 -13.19
C LEU A 379 20.04 16.22 -12.13
N LEU A 380 21.24 15.78 -12.53
CA LEU A 380 22.25 15.19 -11.65
C LEU A 380 22.93 16.20 -10.70
N SER A 381 22.59 17.49 -10.84
CA SER A 381 22.91 18.51 -9.85
C SER A 381 22.24 18.25 -8.49
N HIS A 382 21.10 17.57 -8.49
CA HIS A 382 20.32 17.26 -7.29
C HIS A 382 19.98 15.77 -7.16
N LEU A 383 19.76 15.07 -8.27
CA LEU A 383 19.48 13.63 -8.26
C LEU A 383 20.76 12.83 -8.09
N HIS A 384 20.67 11.72 -7.35
CA HIS A 384 21.77 10.78 -7.22
C HIS A 384 21.97 9.99 -8.51
N CYS A 385 20.86 9.55 -9.12
CA CYS A 385 20.90 8.82 -10.38
C CYS A 385 19.61 9.00 -11.20
N VAL A 386 19.78 9.07 -12.53
CA VAL A 386 18.69 9.05 -13.52
C VAL A 386 18.78 7.73 -14.27
N VAL A 387 17.71 6.93 -14.21
CA VAL A 387 17.60 5.62 -14.85
C VAL A 387 16.76 5.76 -16.12
N VAL A 388 17.39 5.98 -17.27
CA VAL A 388 16.65 6.21 -18.52
C VAL A 388 16.32 4.88 -19.19
N THR A 389 15.04 4.56 -19.33
CA THR A 389 14.60 3.35 -20.05
C THR A 389 14.55 3.61 -21.56
N LEU A 390 15.14 2.73 -22.36
CA LEU A 390 15.31 2.88 -23.81
C LEU A 390 14.64 1.73 -24.59
N GLY A 391 13.69 1.03 -23.97
CA GLY A 391 12.95 -0.08 -24.59
C GLY A 391 13.88 -1.18 -25.11
N ALA A 392 13.77 -1.50 -26.40
CA ALA A 392 14.60 -2.52 -27.05
C ALA A 392 16.11 -2.20 -27.04
N LEU A 393 16.49 -0.94 -26.81
CA LEU A 393 17.90 -0.53 -26.68
C LEU A 393 18.45 -0.75 -25.27
N GLY A 394 17.61 -1.10 -24.29
CA GLY A 394 18.04 -1.37 -22.91
C GLY A 394 17.83 -0.19 -21.99
N ILE A 395 18.84 0.12 -21.19
CA ILE A 395 18.78 1.10 -20.10
C ILE A 395 20.07 1.92 -20.05
N LEU A 396 19.93 3.22 -19.80
CA LEU A 396 21.05 4.13 -19.57
C LEU A 396 21.01 4.62 -18.13
N LEU A 397 22.05 4.30 -17.38
CA LEU A 397 22.24 4.76 -16.02
C LEU A 397 23.09 6.03 -16.04
N CYS A 398 22.60 7.16 -15.55
CA CYS A 398 23.36 8.40 -15.47
C CYS A 398 23.55 8.79 -14.00
N GLY A 399 24.77 9.11 -13.59
CA GLY A 399 25.06 9.41 -12.18
C GLY A 399 26.52 9.78 -11.92
N LYS A 400 26.85 9.95 -10.64
CA LYS A 400 28.23 10.16 -10.19
C LYS A 400 28.98 8.83 -10.12
N SER A 401 30.20 8.82 -10.64
CA SER A 401 31.07 7.65 -10.70
C SER A 401 32.28 7.79 -9.80
N LEU A 402 32.58 6.71 -9.07
CA LEU A 402 33.82 6.57 -8.31
C LEU A 402 34.61 5.41 -8.92
N GLY A 403 35.75 5.70 -9.56
CA GLY A 403 36.58 4.66 -10.18
C GLY A 403 35.97 3.98 -11.41
N GLY A 404 35.06 4.64 -12.12
CA GLY A 404 34.52 4.16 -13.40
C GLY A 404 33.16 3.45 -13.31
N SER A 405 32.59 3.27 -12.11
CA SER A 405 31.25 2.72 -11.91
C SER A 405 30.35 3.69 -11.13
N ILE A 406 29.11 3.86 -11.60
CA ILE A 406 28.08 4.61 -10.90
C ILE A 406 27.70 3.84 -9.64
N LEU A 407 27.69 4.49 -8.48
CA LEU A 407 27.22 3.88 -7.25
C LEU A 407 25.73 4.10 -7.13
N LEU A 408 24.91 3.05 -7.19
CA LEU A 408 23.46 3.19 -7.00
C LEU A 408 23.10 3.52 -5.55
N CYS A 409 23.82 2.98 -4.58
CA CYS A 409 23.63 3.32 -3.18
C CYS A 409 24.30 4.68 -2.87
N PRO A 410 23.61 5.64 -2.22
CA PRO A 410 24.23 6.88 -1.78
C PRO A 410 25.37 6.59 -0.80
N GLY A 411 26.59 7.01 -1.16
CA GLY A 411 27.79 6.91 -0.31
C GLY A 411 27.92 8.10 0.66
N ALA A 412 28.96 8.07 1.50
CA ALA A 412 29.26 9.19 2.38
C ALA A 412 29.63 10.46 1.56
N PRO A 413 29.28 11.67 2.04
CA PRO A 413 29.46 12.92 1.27
C PRO A 413 30.89 13.19 0.79
N GLU A 414 31.92 12.69 1.49
CA GLU A 414 33.33 12.81 1.08
C GLU A 414 33.66 12.06 -0.22
N GLN A 415 32.96 10.95 -0.51
CA GLN A 415 33.15 10.17 -1.74
C GLN A 415 32.51 10.88 -2.95
N ALA A 416 31.51 11.74 -2.73
CA ALA A 416 30.79 12.43 -3.80
C ALA A 416 31.55 13.63 -4.39
N ALA A 417 32.54 14.20 -3.67
CA ALA A 417 33.28 15.37 -4.10
C ALA A 417 34.38 15.06 -5.15
N ALA A 418 34.87 13.82 -5.20
CA ALA A 418 35.87 13.36 -6.16
C ALA A 418 35.26 12.64 -7.39
N ALA A 419 33.93 12.55 -7.46
CA ALA A 419 33.23 11.75 -8.46
C ALA A 419 32.93 12.56 -9.74
N SER A 420 33.30 12.00 -10.89
CA SER A 420 32.93 12.55 -12.20
C SER A 420 31.55 12.07 -12.62
N LEU A 421 30.78 12.88 -13.35
CA LEU A 421 29.54 12.42 -13.97
C LEU A 421 29.87 11.42 -15.09
N CYS A 422 29.15 10.31 -15.13
CA CYS A 422 29.20 9.41 -16.26
C CYS A 422 27.81 8.81 -16.53
N ALA A 423 27.69 8.21 -17.71
CA ALA A 423 26.56 7.38 -18.05
C ALA A 423 27.03 5.97 -18.43
N THR A 424 26.29 4.94 -18.04
CA THR A 424 26.57 3.55 -18.40
C THR A 424 25.36 2.97 -19.10
N HIS A 425 25.53 2.58 -20.36
CA HIS A 425 24.51 1.92 -21.16
C HIS A 425 24.59 0.41 -21.00
N TYR A 426 23.48 -0.21 -20.62
CA TYR A 426 23.31 -1.65 -20.56
C TYR A 426 22.34 -2.07 -21.66
N PRO A 427 22.78 -2.89 -22.64
CA PRO A 427 21.88 -3.39 -23.66
C PRO A 427 20.75 -4.25 -23.09
N ALA A 428 19.58 -4.23 -23.73
CA ALA A 428 18.47 -5.09 -23.36
C ALA A 428 18.86 -6.57 -23.52
N VAL A 429 18.23 -7.43 -22.70
CA VAL A 429 18.23 -8.87 -22.97
C VAL A 429 17.49 -9.09 -24.28
N HIS A 430 18.08 -9.84 -25.21
CA HIS A 430 17.42 -10.15 -26.47
C HIS A 430 16.18 -11.02 -26.24
N ILE A 431 15.05 -10.61 -26.81
CA ILE A 431 13.78 -11.31 -26.80
C ILE A 431 13.23 -11.18 -28.21
N SER A 432 12.85 -12.29 -28.84
CA SER A 432 12.28 -12.24 -30.18
C SER A 432 10.90 -11.58 -30.13
N ARG A 433 10.43 -11.01 -31.25
CA ARG A 433 9.13 -10.34 -31.30
C ARG A 433 7.98 -11.30 -30.99
N GLU A 434 8.16 -12.58 -31.31
CA GLU A 434 7.20 -13.66 -31.08
C GLU A 434 7.13 -14.08 -29.62
N GLU A 435 8.21 -13.89 -28.85
CA GLU A 435 8.24 -14.12 -27.41
C GLU A 435 7.62 -12.96 -26.61
N ILE A 436 7.56 -11.75 -27.18
CA ILE A 436 6.94 -10.60 -26.50
C ILE A 436 5.42 -10.76 -26.51
N VAL A 437 4.88 -10.93 -25.31
CA VAL A 437 3.45 -11.13 -25.06
C VAL A 437 2.78 -9.81 -24.66
N ASN A 438 3.39 -9.05 -23.76
CA ASN A 438 2.87 -7.77 -23.27
C ASN A 438 4.05 -6.85 -22.91
N VAL A 439 3.97 -5.57 -23.30
CA VAL A 439 4.99 -4.57 -22.94
C VAL A 439 4.64 -3.79 -21.67
N SER A 440 3.38 -3.85 -21.22
CA SER A 440 2.92 -3.19 -20.01
C SER A 440 3.63 -3.76 -18.78
N GLY A 441 4.09 -2.90 -17.87
CA GLY A 441 4.76 -3.29 -16.64
C GLY A 441 6.23 -3.74 -16.79
N ALA A 442 6.78 -3.78 -18.01
CA ALA A 442 8.20 -4.12 -18.22
C ALA A 442 9.14 -3.09 -17.58
N GLY A 443 8.83 -1.79 -17.69
CA GLY A 443 9.57 -0.70 -17.03
C GLY A 443 9.45 -0.75 -15.50
N ASP A 444 8.25 -1.01 -14.99
CA ASP A 444 8.03 -1.16 -13.55
C ASP A 444 8.78 -2.36 -12.98
N SER A 445 8.81 -3.49 -13.72
CA SER A 445 9.57 -4.68 -13.36
C SER A 445 11.08 -4.40 -13.38
N LEU A 446 11.56 -3.69 -14.40
CA LEU A 446 12.95 -3.23 -14.51
C LEU A 446 13.35 -2.44 -13.27
N MET A 447 12.58 -1.41 -12.94
CA MET A 447 12.90 -0.55 -11.82
C MET A 447 12.80 -1.29 -10.48
N ALA A 448 11.75 -2.09 -10.26
CA ALA A 448 11.61 -2.89 -9.04
C ALA A 448 12.77 -3.90 -8.86
N GLY A 449 13.26 -4.51 -9.93
CA GLY A 449 14.43 -5.40 -9.88
C GLY A 449 15.72 -4.67 -9.50
N ILE A 450 15.92 -3.45 -10.02
CA ILE A 450 17.04 -2.58 -9.62
C ILE A 450 16.93 -2.22 -8.14
N LEU A 451 15.75 -1.79 -7.71
CA LEU A 451 15.50 -1.39 -6.32
C LEU A 451 15.65 -2.55 -5.34
N ALA A 452 15.20 -3.76 -5.70
CA ALA A 452 15.43 -4.96 -4.91
C ALA A 452 16.93 -5.25 -4.74
N GLY A 453 17.72 -5.10 -5.81
CA GLY A 453 19.19 -5.22 -5.74
C GLY A 453 19.83 -4.16 -4.82
N ILE A 454 19.35 -2.91 -4.89
CA ILE A 454 19.80 -1.82 -4.00
C ILE A 454 19.48 -2.14 -2.54
N LEU A 455 18.26 -2.58 -2.24
CA LEU A 455 17.84 -2.97 -0.90
C LEU A 455 18.64 -4.17 -0.36
N ALA A 456 19.05 -5.09 -1.25
CA ALA A 456 19.95 -6.20 -0.95
C ALA A 456 21.44 -5.81 -0.91
N LYS A 457 21.78 -4.54 -1.14
CA LYS A 457 23.15 -4.00 -1.17
C LYS A 457 24.07 -4.70 -2.19
N HIS A 458 23.52 -5.09 -3.34
CA HIS A 458 24.32 -5.59 -4.44
C HIS A 458 25.07 -4.47 -5.16
N ASP A 459 26.11 -4.85 -5.91
CA ASP A 459 26.81 -3.91 -6.80
C ASP A 459 25.92 -3.44 -7.95
N THR A 460 26.28 -2.31 -8.56
CA THR A 460 25.46 -1.66 -9.58
C THR A 460 25.18 -2.54 -10.80
N ASP A 461 26.17 -3.29 -11.28
CA ASP A 461 26.01 -4.17 -12.44
C ASP A 461 25.00 -5.28 -12.13
N THR A 462 25.11 -5.91 -10.94
CA THR A 462 24.13 -6.88 -10.45
C THR A 462 22.72 -6.27 -10.37
N CYS A 463 22.56 -5.08 -9.79
CA CYS A 463 21.25 -4.41 -9.66
C CYS A 463 20.59 -4.16 -11.03
N VAL A 464 21.33 -3.59 -11.99
CA VAL A 464 20.81 -3.32 -13.34
C VAL A 464 20.42 -4.61 -14.04
N ARG A 465 21.23 -5.67 -13.92
CA ARG A 465 20.95 -6.96 -14.54
C ARG A 465 19.77 -7.68 -13.90
N MET A 466 19.56 -7.56 -12.59
CA MET A 466 18.34 -8.04 -11.93
C MET A 466 17.10 -7.37 -12.52
N GLY A 467 17.14 -6.04 -12.71
CA GLY A 467 16.07 -5.31 -13.39
C GLY A 467 15.84 -5.79 -14.82
N LEU A 468 16.90 -5.95 -15.62
CA LEU A 468 16.78 -6.44 -16.99
C LEU A 468 16.18 -7.84 -17.06
N LEU A 469 16.50 -8.73 -16.11
CA LEU A 469 15.82 -10.03 -15.98
C LEU A 469 14.34 -9.89 -15.66
N ALA A 470 13.98 -9.04 -14.69
CA ALA A 470 12.59 -8.78 -14.31
C ALA A 470 11.76 -8.29 -15.50
N ALA A 471 12.28 -7.29 -16.23
CA ALA A 471 11.65 -6.80 -17.45
C ALA A 471 11.50 -7.91 -18.50
N SER A 472 12.53 -8.74 -18.67
CA SER A 472 12.53 -9.84 -19.64
C SER A 472 11.47 -10.91 -19.34
N LEU A 473 11.20 -11.21 -18.07
CA LEU A 473 10.14 -12.12 -17.65
C LEU A 473 8.76 -11.50 -17.86
N SER A 474 8.57 -10.23 -17.49
CA SER A 474 7.30 -9.52 -17.69
C SER A 474 6.95 -9.34 -19.17
N LEU A 475 7.94 -9.12 -20.03
CA LEU A 475 7.73 -9.05 -21.49
C LEU A 475 7.16 -10.34 -22.08
N ARG A 476 7.46 -11.51 -21.49
CA ARG A 476 6.96 -12.83 -21.89
C ARG A 476 5.66 -13.23 -21.17
N SER A 477 5.20 -12.39 -20.25
CA SER A 477 3.99 -12.60 -19.49
C SER A 477 2.84 -11.84 -20.12
N TYR A 478 1.63 -12.34 -19.92
CA TYR A 478 0.45 -11.53 -20.19
C TYR A 478 0.13 -10.55 -19.06
N GLU A 479 0.46 -10.91 -17.83
CA GLU A 479 0.30 -10.04 -16.66
C GLU A 479 1.42 -8.99 -16.63
N PRO A 480 1.14 -7.73 -16.24
CA PRO A 480 2.14 -6.67 -16.20
C PRO A 480 3.38 -6.98 -15.37
N ILE A 481 3.21 -7.72 -14.26
CA ILE A 481 4.30 -8.34 -13.50
C ILE A 481 4.21 -9.84 -13.72
N SER A 482 5.28 -10.45 -14.26
CA SER A 482 5.30 -11.89 -14.50
C SER A 482 5.14 -12.68 -13.19
N PRO A 483 4.23 -13.66 -13.13
CA PRO A 483 4.13 -14.58 -12.01
C PRO A 483 5.41 -15.39 -11.75
N GLU A 484 6.29 -15.51 -12.75
CA GLU A 484 7.57 -16.21 -12.66
C GLU A 484 8.66 -15.39 -11.95
N ILE A 485 8.44 -14.08 -11.74
CA ILE A 485 9.34 -13.27 -10.93
C ILE A 485 9.31 -13.82 -9.49
N SER A 486 10.48 -14.15 -8.98
CA SER A 486 10.71 -14.65 -7.62
C SER A 486 12.18 -14.47 -7.24
N THR A 487 12.51 -14.65 -5.97
CA THR A 487 13.90 -14.71 -5.50
C THR A 487 14.72 -15.85 -6.11
N SER A 488 14.07 -16.86 -6.71
CA SER A 488 14.75 -17.98 -7.36
C SER A 488 15.07 -17.73 -8.83
N SER A 489 14.21 -16.96 -9.53
CA SER A 489 14.38 -16.61 -10.93
C SER A 489 15.22 -15.36 -11.12
N ILE A 490 15.27 -14.48 -10.11
CA ILE A 490 16.05 -13.24 -10.11
C ILE A 490 16.83 -13.15 -8.80
N SER A 491 18.13 -13.41 -8.89
CA SER A 491 19.10 -13.29 -7.80
C SER A 491 20.48 -12.95 -8.34
N GLN A 492 21.42 -12.64 -7.46
CA GLN A 492 22.81 -12.42 -7.86
C GLN A 492 23.41 -13.67 -8.54
N GLU A 493 23.05 -14.88 -8.10
CA GLU A 493 23.50 -16.14 -8.73
C GLU A 493 22.97 -16.27 -10.16
N GLN A 494 21.68 -15.96 -10.37
CA GLN A 494 21.07 -15.98 -11.70
C GLN A 494 21.67 -14.95 -12.66
N VAL A 495 22.07 -13.78 -12.13
CA VAL A 495 22.82 -12.79 -12.90
C VAL A 495 24.19 -13.34 -13.29
N LYS A 496 24.94 -13.90 -12.33
CA LYS A 496 26.29 -14.45 -12.56
C LYS A 496 26.31 -15.67 -13.47
N SER A 497 25.24 -16.47 -13.49
CA SER A 497 25.16 -17.69 -14.31
C SER A 497 24.85 -17.42 -15.79
N ARG A 498 24.59 -16.16 -16.17
CA ARG A 498 24.22 -15.78 -17.54
C ARG A 498 25.34 -15.02 -18.23
N SER A 499 25.41 -15.18 -19.55
CA SER A 499 26.21 -14.29 -20.39
C SER A 499 25.43 -13.02 -20.67
N TRP A 500 26.11 -11.89 -20.63
CA TRP A 500 25.50 -10.59 -20.82
C TRP A 500 26.19 -9.79 -21.91
N PRO A 501 25.44 -8.96 -22.65
CA PRO A 501 26.04 -7.92 -23.49
C PRO A 501 26.90 -6.98 -22.64
N GLU A 502 28.02 -6.54 -23.24
CA GLU A 502 28.94 -5.60 -22.61
C GLU A 502 28.24 -4.25 -22.34
N ALA A 503 28.40 -3.76 -21.11
CA ALA A 503 27.95 -2.42 -20.75
C ALA A 503 28.96 -1.38 -21.23
N LYS A 504 28.47 -0.28 -21.82
CA LYS A 504 29.34 0.77 -22.38
C LYS A 504 29.28 2.02 -21.51
N VAL A 505 30.44 2.52 -21.11
CA VAL A 505 30.56 3.77 -20.34
C VAL A 505 30.71 4.96 -21.30
N TRP A 506 29.98 6.03 -21.02
CA TRP A 506 29.96 7.29 -21.73
C TRP A 506 30.38 8.40 -20.76
N LYS A 507 31.33 9.24 -21.19
CA LYS A 507 31.71 10.42 -20.42
C LYS A 507 30.67 11.52 -20.60
N MET A 508 30.37 12.23 -19.52
CA MET A 508 29.51 13.41 -19.50
C MET A 508 30.42 14.62 -19.31
N ASP A 509 31.26 14.90 -20.32
CA ASP A 509 32.17 16.05 -20.35
C ASP A 509 31.46 17.29 -20.91
#